data_AF-A0A7X6V259-F1
#
_entry.id   AF-A0A7X6V259-F1
#
_cell.length_a   1.000
_cell.length_b   1.000
_cell.length_c   1.000
_cell.angle_alpha   90.00
_cell.angle_beta   90.00
_cell.angle_gamma   90.00
#
_symmetry.space_group_name_H-M   'P 1'
#
loop_
_entity.id
_entity.type
_entity.pdbx_description
1 polymer ?
#
loop_
_entity_poly.entity_id
_entity_poly.type
_entity_poly.pdbx_seq_one_letter_code
_entity_poly.pdbx_strand_id
1 'polypeptide(L)'
;KRQALHWQIPAGQPPPPAVQLNYTADGFAWSAVHEGILAPKGGVISLISRVHLANRTVREFANARIRLALSDKGRYSPLVPAASDPRAGHAPALRPAADGITWIPERAAASMATIATYDLPQPLTLPPAADIYANLAFIASIPVETGYLYDGVRFDRYQRNRRTDSYLGTEFSRVIETRLTFKLPAGASLPPGPFQLMRGDANQALEHVGSDWLPPLAPGDVAALNLGPAPGLSGRRLRTAFTEVASFKGLEETFEITLYNQTDADQTITVIEHLYRGGNYEILAASAEHTPGIIPNSIRFTLPVKAGSSKTLTYTVRYTW
;
A
#
# COMPACT_ATOMS: atom_id res chain seq x y z
N LYS A 1 -18.08 -23.71 29.72
CA LYS A 1 -19.47 -23.60 30.23
C LYS A 1 -20.36 -23.11 29.09
N ARG A 2 -21.44 -23.82 28.76
CA ARG A 2 -22.41 -23.40 27.72
C ARG A 2 -23.36 -22.38 28.36
N GLN A 3 -23.33 -21.13 27.90
CA GLN A 3 -24.29 -20.11 28.34
C GLN A 3 -25.60 -20.31 27.59
N ALA A 4 -26.73 -20.24 28.29
CA ALA A 4 -28.07 -20.38 27.72
C ALA A 4 -28.92 -19.17 28.12
N LEU A 5 -29.63 -18.60 27.16
CA LEU A 5 -30.63 -17.56 27.39
C LEU A 5 -32.00 -18.23 27.47
N HIS A 6 -32.69 -18.07 28.60
CA HIS A 6 -34.05 -18.54 28.79
C HIS A 6 -35.00 -17.35 28.73
N TRP A 7 -35.88 -17.32 27.73
CA TRP A 7 -36.92 -16.30 27.62
C TRP A 7 -38.23 -16.85 28.18
N GLN A 8 -38.82 -16.16 29.17
CA GLN A 8 -40.13 -16.51 29.73
C GLN A 8 -41.19 -15.55 29.18
N ILE A 9 -42.34 -16.09 28.79
CA ILE A 9 -43.48 -15.33 28.28
C ILE A 9 -44.56 -15.33 29.38
N PRO A 10 -45.23 -14.20 29.66
CA PRO A 10 -46.36 -14.16 30.60
C PRO A 10 -47.43 -15.19 30.24
N ALA A 11 -48.02 -15.82 31.26
CA ALA A 11 -49.07 -16.82 31.08
C ALA A 11 -50.25 -16.25 30.28
N GLY A 12 -50.76 -17.01 29.31
CA GLY A 12 -51.91 -16.63 28.48
C GLY A 12 -51.58 -15.77 27.25
N GLN A 13 -50.31 -15.43 26.99
CA GLN A 13 -49.92 -14.75 25.76
C GLN A 13 -49.40 -15.74 24.70
N PRO A 14 -49.81 -15.60 23.43
CA PRO A 14 -49.24 -16.40 22.34
C PRO A 14 -47.77 -16.04 22.13
N PRO A 15 -46.89 -17.01 21.80
CA PRO A 15 -45.50 -16.72 21.52
C PRO A 15 -45.37 -15.84 20.27
N PRO A 16 -44.44 -14.86 20.24
CA PRO A 16 -44.21 -14.06 19.05
C PRO A 16 -43.77 -14.95 17.88
N PRO A 17 -44.22 -14.67 16.64
CA PRO A 17 -44.00 -15.53 15.48
C PRO A 17 -42.53 -15.62 15.03
N ALA A 18 -41.70 -14.65 15.42
CA ALA A 18 -40.25 -14.69 15.22
C ALA A 18 -39.55 -13.90 16.33
N VAL A 19 -38.50 -14.47 16.90
CA VAL A 19 -37.59 -13.78 17.84
C VAL A 19 -36.26 -13.57 17.14
N GLN A 20 -35.86 -12.32 16.98
CA GLN A 20 -34.52 -11.95 16.52
C GLN A 20 -33.65 -11.60 17.73
N LEU A 21 -32.55 -12.32 17.90
CA LEU A 21 -31.56 -12.04 18.94
C LEU A 21 -30.36 -11.31 18.31
N ASN A 22 -30.11 -10.09 18.76
CA ASN A 22 -28.91 -9.33 18.41
C ASN A 22 -27.97 -9.29 19.61
N TYR A 23 -26.74 -9.76 19.45
CA TYR A 23 -25.75 -9.81 20.51
C TYR A 23 -24.34 -9.66 19.94
N THR A 24 -23.43 -9.17 20.76
CA THR A 24 -22.00 -9.10 20.45
C THR A 24 -21.34 -10.40 20.91
N ALA A 25 -20.43 -10.92 20.09
CA ALA A 25 -19.62 -12.07 20.42
C ALA A 25 -18.18 -11.85 19.98
N ASP A 26 -17.25 -12.27 20.83
CA ASP A 26 -15.82 -12.29 20.51
C ASP A 26 -15.40 -13.66 19.99
N GLY A 27 -14.16 -13.75 19.50
CA GLY A 27 -13.60 -14.99 18.96
C GLY A 27 -13.81 -15.18 17.46
N PHE A 28 -14.24 -14.14 16.75
CA PHE A 28 -14.19 -14.10 15.29
C PHE A 28 -13.03 -13.22 14.82
N ALA A 29 -12.28 -13.71 13.86
CA ALA A 29 -11.30 -12.91 13.14
C ALA A 29 -11.45 -13.13 11.64
N TRP A 30 -11.09 -12.13 10.85
CA TRP A 30 -11.07 -12.25 9.41
C TRP A 30 -9.89 -11.49 8.81
N SER A 31 -9.43 -11.97 7.67
CA SER A 31 -8.46 -11.28 6.83
C SER A 31 -8.79 -11.53 5.35
N ALA A 32 -8.22 -10.73 4.46
CA ALA A 32 -8.37 -10.90 3.02
C ALA A 32 -7.00 -11.04 2.35
N VAL A 33 -6.98 -11.77 1.24
CA VAL A 33 -5.82 -11.89 0.33
C VAL A 33 -6.30 -11.69 -1.10
N HIS A 34 -5.45 -11.11 -1.91
CA HIS A 34 -5.76 -10.71 -3.28
C HIS A 34 -4.73 -11.30 -4.24
N GLU A 35 -5.21 -11.89 -5.33
CA GLU A 35 -4.40 -12.49 -6.37
C GLU A 35 -4.78 -11.87 -7.70
N GLY A 36 -3.80 -11.23 -8.35
CA GLY A 36 -3.91 -10.72 -9.71
C GLY A 36 -3.20 -11.67 -10.67
N ILE A 37 -3.86 -12.06 -11.76
CA ILE A 37 -3.24 -12.79 -12.86
C ILE A 37 -3.13 -11.84 -14.05
N LEU A 38 -1.90 -11.42 -14.36
CA LEU A 38 -1.55 -10.59 -15.51
C LEU A 38 -1.56 -11.44 -16.78
N ALA A 39 -2.29 -10.97 -17.78
CA ALA A 39 -2.32 -11.59 -19.10
C ALA A 39 -0.90 -11.68 -19.70
N PRO A 40 -0.58 -12.69 -20.52
CA PRO A 40 0.76 -12.85 -21.11
C PRO A 40 1.23 -11.63 -21.93
N LYS A 41 0.30 -10.93 -22.58
CA LYS A 41 0.57 -9.70 -23.35
C LYS A 41 0.62 -8.43 -22.48
N GLY A 42 0.43 -8.55 -21.17
CA GLY A 42 0.33 -7.43 -20.24
C GLY A 42 -0.97 -6.63 -20.37
N GLY A 43 -1.03 -5.50 -19.65
CA GLY A 43 -2.08 -4.48 -19.78
C GLY A 43 -3.44 -4.80 -19.14
N VAL A 44 -3.70 -6.06 -18.78
CA VAL A 44 -4.94 -6.46 -18.10
C VAL A 44 -4.64 -7.52 -17.05
N ILE A 45 -5.27 -7.42 -15.88
CA ILE A 45 -5.30 -8.48 -14.86
C ILE A 45 -6.72 -9.02 -14.68
N SER A 46 -6.84 -10.30 -14.33
CA SER A 46 -7.99 -10.80 -13.58
C SER A 46 -7.67 -10.78 -12.09
N LEU A 47 -8.59 -10.33 -11.24
CA LEU A 47 -8.38 -10.19 -9.81
C LEU A 47 -9.33 -11.10 -9.03
N ILE A 48 -8.78 -11.93 -8.14
CA ILE A 48 -9.52 -12.76 -7.19
C ILE A 48 -9.23 -12.24 -5.79
N SER A 49 -10.27 -12.09 -4.97
CA SER A 49 -10.14 -11.78 -3.55
C SER A 49 -10.76 -12.90 -2.72
N ARG A 50 -9.97 -13.45 -1.80
CA ARG A 50 -10.39 -14.49 -0.87
C ARG A 50 -10.34 -13.95 0.54
N VAL A 51 -11.27 -14.41 1.37
CA VAL A 51 -11.31 -14.09 2.80
C VAL A 51 -11.01 -15.34 3.60
N HIS A 52 -10.19 -15.16 4.63
CA HIS A 52 -9.99 -16.11 5.70
C HIS A 52 -10.86 -15.69 6.87
N LEU A 53 -11.67 -16.62 7.37
CA LEU A 53 -12.57 -16.46 8.50
C LEU A 53 -12.16 -17.46 9.58
N ALA A 54 -11.89 -16.98 10.78
CA ALA A 54 -11.58 -17.80 11.94
C ALA A 54 -12.74 -17.73 12.93
N ASN A 55 -13.36 -18.86 13.22
CA ASN A 55 -14.31 -19.03 14.33
C ASN A 55 -13.58 -19.70 15.49
N ARG A 56 -13.21 -18.92 16.51
CA ARG A 56 -12.60 -19.41 17.76
C ARG A 56 -13.62 -19.63 18.88
N THR A 57 -14.90 -19.55 18.56
CA THR A 57 -15.96 -19.87 19.51
C THR A 57 -16.17 -21.39 19.58
N VAL A 58 -16.93 -21.81 20.58
CA VAL A 58 -17.35 -23.20 20.78
C VAL A 58 -18.65 -23.54 20.02
N ARG A 59 -19.19 -22.62 19.23
CA ARG A 59 -20.49 -22.76 18.57
C ARG A 59 -20.32 -22.80 17.05
N GLU A 60 -21.13 -23.65 16.43
CA GLU A 60 -21.33 -23.64 14.98
C GLU A 60 -22.36 -22.58 14.57
N PHE A 61 -22.07 -21.89 13.47
CA PHE A 61 -23.02 -21.00 12.80
C PHE A 61 -23.30 -21.55 11.41
N ALA A 62 -24.30 -22.44 11.31
CA ALA A 62 -24.69 -23.05 10.05
C ALA A 62 -25.40 -22.06 9.12
N ASN A 63 -25.06 -22.11 7.82
CA ASN A 63 -25.72 -21.31 6.78
C ASN A 63 -25.80 -19.80 7.11
N ALA A 64 -24.74 -19.26 7.70
CA ALA A 64 -24.68 -17.88 8.14
C ALA A 64 -24.51 -16.93 6.94
N ARG A 65 -25.31 -15.87 6.89
CA ARG A 65 -25.03 -14.71 6.03
C ARG A 65 -23.98 -13.86 6.71
N ILE A 66 -22.87 -13.61 6.03
CA ILE A 66 -21.70 -12.96 6.63
C ILE A 66 -21.48 -11.60 5.99
N ARG A 67 -21.49 -10.58 6.83
CA ARG A 67 -21.02 -9.23 6.52
C ARG A 67 -19.76 -8.95 7.33
N LEU A 68 -18.67 -8.71 6.64
CA LEU A 68 -17.40 -8.32 7.23
C LEU A 68 -17.42 -6.83 7.49
N ALA A 69 -16.98 -6.42 8.68
CA ALA A 69 -16.82 -5.02 9.04
C ALA A 69 -15.32 -4.69 9.13
N LEU A 70 -14.89 -3.72 8.34
CA LEU A 70 -13.57 -3.12 8.46
C LEU A 70 -13.62 -2.00 9.48
N SER A 71 -12.67 -2.01 10.41
CA SER A 71 -12.42 -0.93 11.36
C SER A 71 -11.09 -0.25 11.05
N ASP A 72 -10.80 0.87 11.71
CA ASP A 72 -9.53 1.58 11.56
C ASP A 72 -8.32 0.69 11.88
N LYS A 73 -8.46 -0.22 12.86
CA LYS A 73 -7.42 -1.20 13.21
C LYS A 73 -7.04 -2.14 12.08
N GLY A 74 -7.99 -2.47 11.20
CA GLY A 74 -7.81 -3.40 10.09
C GLY A 74 -7.28 -2.77 8.80
N ARG A 75 -7.10 -1.44 8.74
CA ARG A 75 -6.67 -0.74 7.51
C ARG A 75 -5.23 -1.02 7.09
N TYR A 76 -4.39 -1.40 8.05
CA TYR A 76 -2.94 -1.40 7.89
C TYR A 76 -2.38 -2.82 7.84
N SER A 77 -1.24 -2.97 7.15
CA SER A 77 -0.44 -4.19 7.20
C SER A 77 -0.10 -4.57 8.66
N PRO A 78 -0.15 -5.87 9.05
CA PRO A 78 0.21 -6.33 10.38
C PRO A 78 1.59 -5.79 10.80
N LEU A 79 1.64 -5.16 11.97
CA LEU A 79 2.80 -4.44 12.47
C LEU A 79 3.92 -5.33 13.02
N VAL A 80 3.85 -6.64 12.85
CA VAL A 80 4.95 -7.52 13.23
C VAL A 80 5.62 -8.02 11.95
N PRO A 81 6.48 -7.19 11.34
CA PRO A 81 7.54 -7.76 10.55
C PRO A 81 8.27 -8.82 11.39
N ALA A 82 8.65 -9.94 10.78
CA ALA A 82 9.58 -10.87 11.42
C ALA A 82 10.81 -10.09 11.91
N ALA A 83 11.48 -10.55 12.97
CA ALA A 83 12.66 -9.86 13.54
C ALA A 83 13.79 -9.59 12.51
N SER A 84 13.71 -10.20 11.33
CA SER A 84 14.59 -10.02 10.18
C SER A 84 14.18 -8.91 9.20
N ASP A 85 13.03 -8.25 9.35
CA ASP A 85 12.60 -7.17 8.46
C ASP A 85 13.15 -5.81 8.95
N PRO A 86 13.86 -5.05 8.10
CA PRO A 86 14.43 -3.75 8.44
C PRO A 86 13.41 -2.69 8.90
N ARG A 87 12.10 -2.91 8.74
CA ARG A 87 11.04 -2.01 9.23
C ARG A 87 10.71 -2.19 10.73
N ALA A 88 11.12 -3.29 11.36
CA ALA A 88 10.84 -3.60 12.77
C ALA A 88 11.46 -2.62 13.79
N GLY A 89 12.37 -1.73 13.36
CA GLY A 89 13.02 -0.71 14.21
C GLY A 89 12.26 0.62 14.36
N HIS A 90 11.05 0.76 13.82
CA HIS A 90 10.29 2.01 13.90
C HIS A 90 9.44 2.06 15.17
N ALA A 91 9.82 2.94 16.11
CA ALA A 91 8.94 3.36 17.20
C ALA A 91 7.54 3.72 16.65
N PRO A 92 6.44 3.22 17.24
CA PRO A 92 5.10 3.45 16.73
C PRO A 92 4.79 4.94 16.70
N ALA A 93 4.12 5.41 15.64
CA ALA A 93 3.58 6.76 15.61
C ALA A 93 2.67 6.95 16.83
N LEU A 94 2.87 8.06 17.56
CA LEU A 94 2.11 8.40 18.75
C LEU A 94 1.09 9.49 18.42
N ARG A 95 -0.04 9.48 19.12
CA ARG A 95 -0.99 10.58 19.12
C ARG A 95 -1.48 10.89 20.53
N PRO A 96 -1.99 12.11 20.77
CA PRO A 96 -2.67 12.43 22.01
C PRO A 96 -3.79 11.42 22.25
N ALA A 97 -3.84 10.86 23.45
CA ALA A 97 -4.96 10.08 23.90
C ALA A 97 -6.21 10.95 24.03
N ALA A 98 -7.36 10.31 24.23
CA ALA A 98 -8.63 11.03 24.38
C ALA A 98 -8.64 11.99 25.59
N ASP A 99 -7.73 11.81 26.55
CA ASP A 99 -7.54 12.71 27.70
C ASP A 99 -6.73 13.98 27.36
N GLY A 100 -6.09 14.04 26.18
CA GLY A 100 -5.24 15.16 25.76
C GLY A 100 -3.91 15.31 26.54
N ILE A 101 -3.62 14.40 27.46
CA ILE A 101 -2.49 14.47 28.40
C ILE A 101 -1.48 13.36 28.09
N THR A 102 -1.96 12.16 27.78
CA THR A 102 -1.10 11.01 27.51
C THR A 102 -0.85 10.83 26.02
N TRP A 103 0.34 10.35 25.66
CA TRP A 103 0.66 9.96 24.29
C TRP A 103 0.56 8.44 24.19
N ILE A 104 -0.25 7.96 23.25
CA ILE A 104 -0.44 6.53 23.03
C ILE A 104 -0.11 6.18 21.58
N PRO A 105 0.29 4.93 21.32
CA PRO A 105 0.44 4.46 19.94
C PRO A 105 -0.83 4.77 19.15
N GLU A 106 -0.68 5.35 17.96
CA GLU A 106 -1.78 5.78 17.10
C GLU A 106 -2.82 4.67 16.88
N ARG A 107 -2.32 3.45 16.72
CA ARG A 107 -3.11 2.21 16.60
C ARG A 107 -3.82 1.78 17.88
N ALA A 108 -3.26 2.07 19.05
CA ALA A 108 -3.89 1.74 20.33
C ALA A 108 -5.22 2.50 20.51
N ALA A 109 -5.31 3.67 19.90
CA ALA A 109 -6.54 4.46 19.94
C ALA A 109 -7.40 4.34 18.66
N ALA A 110 -6.97 3.54 17.68
CA ALA A 110 -7.72 3.30 16.45
C ALA A 110 -9.13 2.79 16.80
N SER A 111 -10.14 3.40 16.18
CA SER A 111 -11.53 3.16 16.52
C SER A 111 -11.98 1.77 16.07
N MET A 112 -12.89 1.16 16.84
CA MET A 112 -13.63 -0.03 16.41
C MET A 112 -14.87 0.33 15.56
N ALA A 113 -15.10 1.60 15.25
CA ALA A 113 -16.15 2.02 14.35
C ALA A 113 -15.97 1.39 12.97
N THR A 114 -17.07 0.86 12.43
CA THR A 114 -17.12 0.31 11.07
C THR A 114 -16.98 1.42 10.06
N ILE A 115 -15.97 1.31 9.20
CA ILE A 115 -15.65 2.29 8.15
C ILE A 115 -15.98 1.77 6.75
N ALA A 116 -16.06 0.45 6.58
CA ALA A 116 -16.50 -0.22 5.37
C ALA A 116 -17.05 -1.60 5.72
N THR A 117 -17.89 -2.13 4.84
CA THR A 117 -18.45 -3.47 4.99
C THR A 117 -18.36 -4.26 3.69
N TYR A 118 -18.16 -5.57 3.80
CA TYR A 118 -18.08 -6.48 2.66
C TYR A 118 -19.02 -7.66 2.89
N ASP A 119 -20.00 -7.84 2.01
CA ASP A 119 -20.92 -8.97 2.07
C ASP A 119 -20.34 -10.16 1.31
N LEU A 120 -20.30 -11.34 1.96
CA LEU A 120 -19.97 -12.57 1.24
C LEU A 120 -21.13 -12.97 0.31
N PRO A 121 -20.83 -13.39 -0.92
CA PRO A 121 -21.87 -13.66 -1.92
C PRO A 121 -22.71 -14.90 -1.60
N GLN A 122 -22.17 -15.84 -0.83
CA GLN A 122 -22.83 -17.09 -0.47
C GLN A 122 -22.84 -17.25 1.06
N PRO A 123 -23.93 -17.78 1.64
CA PRO A 123 -23.93 -18.21 3.03
C PRO A 123 -22.85 -19.26 3.30
N LEU A 124 -22.28 -19.24 4.51
CA LEU A 124 -21.26 -20.20 4.92
C LEU A 124 -21.60 -20.81 6.27
N THR A 125 -21.24 -22.07 6.46
CA THR A 125 -21.20 -22.67 7.79
C THR A 125 -19.87 -22.34 8.44
N LEU A 126 -19.90 -21.84 9.69
CA LEU A 126 -18.72 -21.60 10.50
C LEU A 126 -18.62 -22.66 11.63
N PRO A 127 -17.89 -23.77 11.44
CA PRO A 127 -17.69 -24.75 12.50
C PRO A 127 -16.95 -24.15 13.70
N PRO A 128 -17.13 -24.70 14.91
CA PRO A 128 -16.40 -24.25 16.09
C PRO A 128 -14.90 -24.51 15.94
N ALA A 129 -14.07 -23.60 16.47
CA ALA A 129 -12.61 -23.68 16.46
C ALA A 129 -11.98 -23.93 15.06
N ALA A 130 -12.58 -23.41 13.99
CA ALA A 130 -12.18 -23.68 12.61
C ALA A 130 -11.77 -22.43 11.83
N ASP A 131 -10.97 -22.66 10.79
CA ASP A 131 -10.57 -21.69 9.77
C ASP A 131 -11.27 -22.03 8.45
N ILE A 132 -11.84 -21.01 7.82
CA ILE A 132 -12.64 -21.15 6.59
C ILE A 132 -12.11 -20.15 5.57
N TYR A 133 -11.99 -20.59 4.34
CA TYR A 133 -11.56 -19.76 3.22
C TYR A 133 -12.70 -19.67 2.21
N ALA A 134 -13.04 -18.46 1.79
CA ALA A 134 -14.12 -18.22 0.85
C ALA A 134 -13.77 -17.14 -0.17
N ASN A 135 -14.39 -17.21 -1.34
CA ASN A 135 -14.27 -16.17 -2.35
C ASN A 135 -15.13 -14.97 -1.94
N LEU A 136 -14.54 -13.79 -1.91
CA LEU A 136 -15.24 -12.53 -1.67
C LEU A 136 -15.64 -11.88 -3.00
N ALA A 137 -14.69 -11.78 -3.93
CA ALA A 137 -14.90 -11.12 -5.21
C ALA A 137 -14.04 -11.75 -6.31
N PHE A 138 -14.56 -11.71 -7.53
CA PHE A 138 -13.82 -12.00 -8.75
C PHE A 138 -14.12 -10.91 -9.78
N ILE A 139 -13.06 -10.31 -10.32
CA ILE A 139 -13.13 -9.28 -11.36
C ILE A 139 -12.34 -9.79 -12.54
N ALA A 140 -13.04 -10.16 -13.61
CA ALA A 140 -12.45 -10.89 -14.73
C ALA A 140 -11.40 -10.08 -15.50
N SER A 141 -11.57 -8.76 -15.59
CA SER A 141 -10.71 -7.89 -16.38
C SER A 141 -10.63 -6.50 -15.78
N ILE A 142 -9.41 -6.09 -15.43
CA ILE A 142 -9.06 -4.75 -14.98
C ILE A 142 -7.89 -4.28 -15.85
N PRO A 143 -8.02 -3.19 -16.61
CA PRO A 143 -6.89 -2.55 -17.28
C PRO A 143 -5.85 -2.10 -16.25
N VAL A 144 -4.58 -2.42 -16.52
CA VAL A 144 -3.47 -2.07 -15.63
C VAL A 144 -2.34 -1.41 -16.37
N GLU A 145 -1.61 -0.57 -15.66
CA GLU A 145 -0.34 -0.01 -16.10
C GLU A 145 0.77 -0.59 -15.24
N THR A 146 1.76 -1.21 -15.88
CA THR A 146 3.02 -1.60 -15.25
C THR A 146 4.09 -0.61 -15.66
N GLY A 147 4.86 -0.12 -14.69
CA GLY A 147 5.94 0.84 -14.96
C GLY A 147 7.12 0.66 -14.02
N TYR A 148 8.19 1.39 -14.30
CA TYR A 148 9.39 1.40 -13.47
C TYR A 148 9.55 2.76 -12.80
N LEU A 149 9.79 2.75 -11.50
CA LEU A 149 9.96 3.94 -10.68
C LEU A 149 11.34 3.93 -10.02
N TYR A 150 12.09 5.01 -10.22
CA TYR A 150 13.29 5.33 -9.46
C TYR A 150 12.98 6.46 -8.49
N ASP A 151 12.88 6.12 -7.21
CA ASP A 151 12.87 7.06 -6.08
C ASP A 151 14.22 6.93 -5.38
N GLY A 152 15.15 7.82 -5.75
CA GLY A 152 16.56 7.67 -5.43
C GLY A 152 16.94 8.18 -4.05
N VAL A 153 16.46 9.37 -3.64
CA VAL A 153 16.95 10.04 -2.43
C VAL A 153 16.63 9.25 -1.16
N ARG A 154 17.61 9.14 -0.25
CA ARG A 154 17.41 8.57 1.08
C ARG A 154 17.86 9.57 2.14
N PHE A 155 17.15 9.56 3.26
CA PHE A 155 17.48 10.35 4.44
C PHE A 155 17.76 9.38 5.58
N ASP A 156 18.87 9.57 6.27
CA ASP A 156 19.06 8.94 7.57
C ASP A 156 18.10 9.58 8.59
N ARG A 157 17.38 8.72 9.31
CA ARG A 157 16.39 9.05 10.35
C ARG A 157 16.98 9.91 11.49
N TYR A 158 18.30 9.91 11.65
CA TYR A 158 19.01 10.66 12.69
C TYR A 158 19.58 12.00 12.22
N GLN A 159 19.43 12.37 10.94
CA GLN A 159 19.89 13.66 10.44
C GLN A 159 19.01 14.80 10.95
N ARG A 160 19.30 15.27 12.17
CA ARG A 160 18.92 16.59 12.68
C ARG A 160 19.76 17.67 12.00
N ASN A 161 19.81 17.66 10.67
CA ASN A 161 20.71 18.51 9.92
C ASN A 161 19.98 19.77 9.44
N ARG A 162 20.62 20.92 9.65
CA ARG A 162 20.10 22.24 9.23
C ARG A 162 19.87 22.22 7.71
N ARG A 163 18.89 22.96 7.21
CA ARG A 163 18.54 23.03 5.77
C ARG A 163 19.72 23.40 4.86
N THR A 164 20.77 24.01 5.41
CA THR A 164 22.02 24.38 4.72
C THR A 164 23.14 23.35 4.85
N ASP A 165 22.89 22.19 5.46
CA ASP A 165 23.90 21.12 5.55
C ASP A 165 24.09 20.47 4.17
N SER A 166 25.34 20.50 3.71
CA SER A 166 25.73 19.84 2.48
C SER A 166 25.53 18.31 2.55
N TYR A 167 25.65 17.62 3.67
CA TYR A 167 25.50 16.15 3.68
C TYR A 167 24.03 15.68 3.54
N LEU A 168 23.06 16.57 3.77
CA LEU A 168 21.64 16.24 3.71
C LEU A 168 21.22 15.78 2.29
N GLY A 169 20.61 14.59 2.23
CA GLY A 169 20.07 14.00 0.99
C GLY A 169 21.14 13.60 -0.03
N THR A 170 22.36 13.28 0.43
CA THR A 170 23.42 12.70 -0.41
C THR A 170 23.35 11.18 -0.51
N GLU A 171 22.66 10.52 0.43
CA GLU A 171 22.39 9.10 0.38
C GLU A 171 21.33 8.76 -0.67
N PHE A 172 21.44 7.56 -1.24
CA PHE A 172 20.50 7.12 -2.26
C PHE A 172 20.32 5.59 -2.29
N SER A 173 19.16 5.18 -2.80
CA SER A 173 18.87 3.81 -3.20
C SER A 173 19.29 3.57 -4.63
N ARG A 174 19.83 2.38 -4.91
CA ARG A 174 20.10 1.93 -6.29
C ARG A 174 18.91 1.24 -6.95
N VAL A 175 17.88 0.94 -6.16
CA VAL A 175 16.75 0.11 -6.59
C VAL A 175 15.82 0.92 -7.48
N ILE A 176 15.55 0.39 -8.66
CA ILE A 176 14.40 0.75 -9.48
C ILE A 176 13.30 -0.25 -9.17
N GLU A 177 12.09 0.23 -8.95
CA GLU A 177 10.95 -0.56 -8.51
C GLU A 177 9.98 -0.82 -9.65
N THR A 178 9.40 -2.01 -9.69
CA THR A 178 8.25 -2.32 -10.53
C THR A 178 6.97 -1.83 -9.85
N ARG A 179 6.22 -0.98 -10.54
CA ARG A 179 4.93 -0.44 -10.09
C ARG A 179 3.80 -1.00 -10.90
N LEU A 180 2.69 -1.31 -10.23
CA LEU A 180 1.41 -1.69 -10.83
C LEU A 180 0.36 -0.68 -10.43
N THR A 181 -0.31 -0.07 -11.41
CA THR A 181 -1.43 0.85 -11.16
C THR A 181 -2.68 0.33 -11.85
N PHE A 182 -3.80 0.36 -11.15
CA PHE A 182 -5.10 0.01 -11.73
C PHE A 182 -6.25 0.73 -11.04
N LYS A 183 -7.37 0.89 -11.74
CA LYS A 183 -8.59 1.48 -11.20
C LYS A 183 -9.64 0.41 -10.95
N LEU A 184 -10.24 0.41 -9.76
CA LEU A 184 -11.28 -0.54 -9.41
C LEU A 184 -12.61 -0.18 -10.12
N PRO A 185 -13.38 -1.15 -10.65
CA PRO A 185 -14.69 -0.88 -11.23
C PRO A 185 -15.67 -0.28 -10.21
N ALA A 186 -16.62 0.54 -10.68
CA ALA A 186 -17.56 1.29 -9.83
C ALA A 186 -18.56 0.42 -9.02
N GLY A 187 -18.61 -0.90 -9.24
CA GLY A 187 -19.42 -1.84 -8.46
C GLY A 187 -18.62 -2.75 -7.53
N ALA A 188 -17.29 -2.62 -7.50
CA ALA A 188 -16.41 -3.48 -6.71
C ALA A 188 -15.80 -2.71 -5.54
N SER A 189 -15.65 -3.37 -4.40
CA SER A 189 -14.97 -2.85 -3.22
C SER A 189 -14.06 -3.95 -2.70
N LEU A 190 -12.81 -3.61 -2.36
CA LEU A 190 -11.83 -4.57 -1.87
C LEU A 190 -11.40 -4.22 -0.44
N PRO A 191 -11.41 -5.19 0.49
CA PRO A 191 -10.78 -5.02 1.79
C PRO A 191 -9.26 -4.86 1.64
N PRO A 192 -8.57 -4.36 2.66
CA PRO A 192 -7.12 -4.38 2.68
C PRO A 192 -6.60 -5.81 2.87
N GLY A 193 -5.41 -6.08 2.33
CA GLY A 193 -4.79 -7.38 2.48
C GLY A 193 -3.53 -7.55 1.62
N PRO A 194 -2.77 -8.65 1.81
CA PRO A 194 -1.69 -9.00 0.91
C PRO A 194 -2.18 -9.15 -0.53
N PHE A 195 -1.44 -8.59 -1.47
CA PHE A 195 -1.67 -8.72 -2.90
C PHE A 195 -0.47 -9.41 -3.55
N GLN A 196 -0.75 -10.40 -4.38
CA GLN A 196 0.26 -11.07 -5.19
C GLN A 196 -0.09 -10.94 -6.66
N LEU A 197 0.88 -10.52 -7.48
CA LEU A 197 0.77 -10.51 -8.92
C LEU A 197 1.48 -11.74 -9.50
N MET A 198 0.72 -12.52 -10.25
CA MET A 198 1.19 -13.65 -11.04
C MET A 198 1.05 -13.31 -12.53
N ARG A 199 1.85 -13.94 -13.38
CA ARG A 199 1.78 -13.83 -14.84
C ARG A 199 1.70 -15.23 -15.45
N GLY A 200 0.82 -15.40 -16.43
CA GLY A 200 0.76 -16.64 -17.19
C GLY A 200 -0.59 -16.83 -17.87
N ASP A 201 -0.73 -17.97 -18.53
CA ASP A 201 -2.02 -18.46 -19.01
C ASP A 201 -2.58 -19.51 -18.04
N ALA A 202 -3.89 -19.78 -18.13
CA ALA A 202 -4.55 -20.73 -17.24
C ALA A 202 -4.08 -22.20 -17.40
N ASN A 203 -3.32 -22.50 -18.45
CA ASN A 203 -2.89 -23.86 -18.82
C ASN A 203 -1.39 -24.11 -18.55
N GLN A 204 -0.65 -23.10 -18.08
CA GLN A 204 0.78 -23.14 -17.79
C GLN A 204 1.05 -22.78 -16.32
N ALA A 205 2.27 -23.06 -15.88
CA ALA A 205 2.72 -22.62 -14.57
C ALA A 205 2.72 -21.09 -14.52
N LEU A 206 2.08 -20.54 -13.48
CA LEU A 206 2.07 -19.10 -13.25
C LEU A 206 3.42 -18.66 -12.68
N GLU A 207 4.00 -17.61 -13.26
CA GLU A 207 5.22 -16.95 -12.79
C GLU A 207 4.86 -15.88 -11.76
N HIS A 208 5.61 -15.82 -10.65
CA HIS A 208 5.44 -14.75 -9.67
C HIS A 208 6.13 -13.48 -10.13
N VAL A 209 5.38 -12.38 -10.25
CA VAL A 209 5.91 -11.06 -10.63
C VAL A 209 6.33 -10.26 -9.41
N GLY A 210 5.53 -10.29 -8.35
CA GLY A 210 5.81 -9.56 -7.11
C GLY A 210 4.59 -9.44 -6.21
N SER A 211 4.79 -8.86 -5.04
CA SER A 211 3.77 -8.77 -3.99
C SER A 211 3.84 -7.44 -3.25
N ASP A 212 2.69 -6.95 -2.81
CA ASP A 212 2.58 -5.74 -1.98
C ASP A 212 1.38 -5.87 -1.02
N TRP A 213 1.11 -4.83 -0.23
CA TRP A 213 -0.10 -4.70 0.56
C TRP A 213 -1.13 -3.82 -0.16
N LEU A 214 -2.31 -4.38 -0.44
CA LEU A 214 -3.44 -3.62 -0.97
C LEU A 214 -4.09 -2.81 0.17
N PRO A 215 -4.21 -1.48 0.05
CA PRO A 215 -5.06 -0.70 0.94
C PRO A 215 -6.55 -1.04 0.73
N PRO A 216 -7.46 -0.66 1.63
CA PRO A 216 -8.89 -0.77 1.32
C PRO A 216 -9.20 0.09 0.08
N LEU A 217 -9.95 -0.46 -0.87
CA LEU A 217 -10.35 0.25 -2.09
C LEU A 217 -11.87 0.32 -2.18
N ALA A 218 -12.40 1.54 -2.28
CA ALA A 218 -13.78 1.80 -2.62
C ALA A 218 -14.01 1.73 -4.15
N PRO A 219 -15.26 1.65 -4.60
CA PRO A 219 -15.54 1.58 -6.02
C PRO A 219 -15.05 2.83 -6.77
N GLY A 220 -14.27 2.62 -7.82
CA GLY A 220 -13.64 3.69 -8.59
C GLY A 220 -12.28 4.16 -8.07
N ASP A 221 -11.81 3.66 -6.93
CA ASP A 221 -10.49 4.02 -6.40
C ASP A 221 -9.35 3.50 -7.30
N VAL A 222 -8.21 4.17 -7.23
CA VAL A 222 -6.97 3.76 -7.92
C VAL A 222 -6.03 3.11 -6.92
N ALA A 223 -5.58 1.91 -7.24
CA ALA A 223 -4.50 1.23 -6.54
C ALA A 223 -3.18 1.52 -7.23
N ALA A 224 -2.13 1.80 -6.45
CA ALA A 224 -0.76 1.90 -6.92
C ALA A 224 0.13 1.05 -5.99
N LEU A 225 0.63 -0.07 -6.52
CA LEU A 225 1.36 -1.08 -5.77
C LEU A 225 2.84 -1.09 -6.16
N ASN A 226 3.71 -1.35 -5.19
CA ASN A 226 5.12 -1.60 -5.35
C ASN A 226 5.38 -3.11 -5.34
N LEU A 227 5.61 -3.69 -6.52
CA LEU A 227 5.85 -5.12 -6.65
C LEU A 227 7.29 -5.52 -6.30
N GLY A 228 8.14 -4.55 -5.96
CA GLY A 228 9.52 -4.76 -5.54
C GLY A 228 10.55 -4.37 -6.61
N PRO A 229 11.81 -4.78 -6.44
CA PRO A 229 12.90 -4.43 -7.36
C PRO A 229 12.67 -4.95 -8.78
N ALA A 230 12.94 -4.11 -9.77
CA ALA A 230 12.90 -4.46 -11.18
C ALA A 230 14.23 -5.13 -11.60
N PRO A 231 14.23 -6.41 -12.02
CA PRO A 231 15.46 -7.10 -12.42
C PRO A 231 16.15 -6.41 -13.60
N GLY A 232 17.47 -6.30 -13.54
CA GLY A 232 18.29 -5.68 -14.61
C GLY A 232 18.20 -4.15 -14.68
N LEU A 233 17.40 -3.50 -13.83
CA LEU A 233 17.31 -2.05 -13.75
C LEU A 233 17.94 -1.54 -12.45
N SER A 234 18.74 -0.49 -12.55
CA SER A 234 19.25 0.20 -11.36
C SER A 234 19.47 1.69 -11.61
N GLY A 235 19.51 2.46 -10.53
CA GLY A 235 19.75 3.89 -10.57
C GLY A 235 20.95 4.30 -9.72
N ARG A 236 21.51 5.46 -10.03
CA ARG A 236 22.50 6.16 -9.21
C ARG A 236 22.10 7.61 -9.14
N ARG A 237 22.17 8.20 -7.96
CA ARG A 237 21.92 9.62 -7.73
C ARG A 237 23.17 10.23 -7.10
N LEU A 238 23.66 11.31 -7.69
CA LEU A 238 24.84 12.02 -7.22
C LEU A 238 24.53 13.51 -7.21
N ARG A 239 24.88 14.21 -6.13
CA ARG A 239 24.91 15.67 -6.16
C ARG A 239 26.26 16.14 -6.68
N THR A 240 26.26 16.92 -7.75
CA THR A 240 27.46 17.40 -8.43
C THR A 240 27.82 18.83 -8.05
N ALA A 241 26.85 19.63 -7.58
CA ALA A 241 27.11 20.98 -7.07
C ALA A 241 26.22 21.33 -5.88
N PHE A 242 26.74 22.18 -5.00
CA PHE A 242 26.06 22.70 -3.82
C PHE A 242 26.58 24.10 -3.53
N THR A 243 25.71 25.10 -3.62
CA THR A 243 26.09 26.50 -3.47
C THR A 243 25.06 27.24 -2.63
N GLU A 244 25.50 27.94 -1.60
CA GLU A 244 24.63 28.89 -0.90
C GLU A 244 24.60 30.21 -1.69
N VAL A 245 23.45 30.53 -2.30
CA VAL A 245 23.31 31.72 -3.17
C VAL A 245 22.91 32.97 -2.41
N ALA A 246 22.35 32.80 -1.21
CA ALA A 246 22.15 33.87 -0.25
C ALA A 246 22.30 33.28 1.14
N SER A 247 23.25 33.79 1.92
CA SER A 247 23.54 33.26 3.26
C SER A 247 22.27 33.17 4.11
N PHE A 248 21.95 31.96 4.54
CA PHE A 248 20.77 31.58 5.32
C PHE A 248 19.41 31.87 4.67
N LYS A 249 19.33 32.16 3.37
CA LYS A 249 18.09 32.52 2.66
C LYS A 249 17.86 31.79 1.34
N GLY A 250 18.91 31.25 0.73
CA GLY A 250 18.78 30.57 -0.55
C GLY A 250 19.94 29.65 -0.87
N LEU A 251 19.62 28.56 -1.55
CA LEU A 251 20.55 27.49 -1.84
C LEU A 251 20.29 26.87 -3.21
N GLU A 252 21.35 26.52 -3.93
CA GLU A 252 21.29 25.77 -5.18
C GLU A 252 21.96 24.41 -5.05
N GLU A 253 21.33 23.39 -5.63
CA GLU A 253 21.90 22.06 -5.78
C GLU A 253 21.78 21.61 -7.23
N THR A 254 22.83 20.95 -7.73
CA THR A 254 22.77 20.24 -9.01
C THR A 254 22.91 18.75 -8.75
N PHE A 255 22.01 17.97 -9.33
CA PHE A 255 22.01 16.51 -9.24
C PHE A 255 22.21 15.90 -10.61
N GLU A 256 22.97 14.80 -10.63
CA GLU A 256 23.14 13.88 -11.74
C GLU A 256 22.52 12.53 -11.34
N ILE A 257 21.59 12.04 -12.15
CA ILE A 257 20.92 10.77 -11.96
C ILE A 257 21.22 9.89 -13.17
N THR A 258 21.89 8.76 -12.94
CA THR A 258 22.17 7.77 -13.98
C THR A 258 21.26 6.57 -13.81
N LEU A 259 20.51 6.25 -14.86
CA LEU A 259 19.67 5.06 -14.95
C LEU A 259 20.38 4.01 -15.81
N TYR A 260 20.44 2.77 -15.35
CA TYR A 260 21.05 1.65 -16.04
C TYR A 260 19.97 0.64 -16.42
N ASN A 261 19.92 0.29 -17.70
CA ASN A 261 19.07 -0.75 -18.24
C ASN A 261 19.93 -1.90 -18.77
N GLN A 262 20.02 -2.98 -18.01
CA GLN A 262 20.74 -4.20 -18.40
C GLN A 262 19.80 -5.26 -19.00
N THR A 263 18.54 -4.90 -19.26
CA THR A 263 17.58 -5.78 -19.93
C THR A 263 17.79 -5.75 -21.45
N ASP A 264 17.14 -6.69 -22.14
CA ASP A 264 17.14 -6.84 -23.59
C ASP A 264 16.08 -5.98 -24.32
N ALA A 265 15.29 -5.21 -23.56
CA ALA A 265 14.25 -4.34 -24.09
C ALA A 265 14.45 -2.87 -23.67
N ASP A 266 13.99 -1.95 -24.52
CA ASP A 266 13.91 -0.54 -24.19
C ASP A 266 12.92 -0.34 -23.03
N GLN A 267 13.33 0.39 -22.00
CA GLN A 267 12.50 0.66 -20.84
C GLN A 267 12.24 2.14 -20.67
N THR A 268 11.04 2.49 -20.24
CA THR A 268 10.72 3.86 -19.79
C THR A 268 10.69 3.88 -18.26
N ILE A 269 11.60 4.64 -17.67
CA ILE A 269 11.75 4.75 -16.22
C ILE A 269 11.27 6.13 -15.79
N THR A 270 10.38 6.14 -14.80
CA THR A 270 9.96 7.35 -14.10
C THR A 270 10.94 7.64 -12.98
N VAL A 271 11.46 8.85 -12.90
CA VAL A 271 12.28 9.33 -11.78
C VAL A 271 11.45 10.29 -10.95
N ILE A 272 11.39 10.07 -9.63
CA ILE A 272 10.81 11.03 -8.68
C ILE A 272 11.93 11.61 -7.84
N GLU A 273 11.98 12.93 -7.79
CA GLU A 273 12.87 13.68 -6.91
C GLU A 273 12.05 14.46 -5.89
N HIS A 274 12.41 14.31 -4.62
CA HIS A 274 11.79 15.02 -3.49
C HIS A 274 12.63 16.26 -3.18
N LEU A 275 11.97 17.40 -3.05
CA LEU A 275 12.60 18.72 -2.91
C LEU A 275 12.51 19.16 -1.44
N TYR A 276 13.50 18.74 -0.65
CA TYR A 276 13.37 18.64 0.81
C TYR A 276 13.91 19.82 1.63
N ARG A 277 14.57 20.82 1.01
CA ARG A 277 15.28 21.86 1.77
C ARG A 277 14.45 23.08 2.17
N GLY A 278 13.51 23.51 1.34
CA GLY A 278 12.81 24.78 1.50
C GLY A 278 11.30 24.64 1.33
N GLY A 279 10.56 25.66 1.74
CA GLY A 279 9.13 25.77 1.43
C GLY A 279 8.87 26.17 -0.03
N ASN A 280 9.82 26.87 -0.64
CA ASN A 280 9.78 27.27 -2.04
C ASN A 280 10.96 26.67 -2.81
N TYR A 281 10.73 26.33 -4.07
CA TYR A 281 11.76 25.84 -4.98
C TYR A 281 11.51 26.33 -6.41
N GLU A 282 12.58 26.36 -7.19
CA GLU A 282 12.57 26.64 -8.63
C GLU A 282 13.55 25.71 -9.33
N ILE A 283 13.14 25.07 -10.43
CA ILE A 283 14.04 24.27 -11.27
C ILE A 283 14.68 25.22 -12.29
N LEU A 284 15.95 25.56 -12.07
CA LEU A 284 16.69 26.51 -12.90
C LEU A 284 17.10 25.91 -14.24
N ALA A 285 17.43 24.62 -14.24
CA ALA A 285 17.86 23.89 -15.42
C ALA A 285 17.54 22.41 -15.26
N ALA A 286 17.17 21.74 -16.36
CA ALA A 286 17.02 20.29 -16.41
C ALA A 286 17.35 19.78 -17.82
N SER A 287 18.01 18.63 -17.90
CA SER A 287 18.34 17.98 -19.18
C SER A 287 17.18 17.20 -19.79
N ALA A 288 16.02 17.19 -19.14
CA ALA A 288 14.77 16.60 -19.61
C ALA A 288 13.58 17.39 -19.07
N GLU A 289 12.43 17.29 -19.75
CA GLU A 289 11.18 17.86 -19.27
C GLU A 289 10.76 17.22 -17.95
N HIS A 290 10.26 18.05 -17.04
CA HIS A 290 9.74 17.63 -15.75
C HIS A 290 8.29 18.06 -15.59
N THR A 291 7.55 17.32 -14.79
CA THR A 291 6.22 17.69 -14.32
C THR A 291 6.18 17.73 -12.80
N PRO A 292 5.24 18.46 -12.18
CA PRO A 292 4.97 18.30 -10.75
C PRO A 292 4.70 16.83 -10.42
N GLY A 293 5.20 16.37 -9.27
CA GLY A 293 4.88 15.06 -8.73
C GLY A 293 3.50 15.03 -8.07
N ILE A 294 3.08 13.83 -7.65
CA ILE A 294 1.76 13.63 -7.01
C ILE A 294 1.76 14.17 -5.56
N ILE A 295 2.92 14.17 -4.91
CA ILE A 295 3.11 14.63 -3.53
C ILE A 295 3.69 16.06 -3.57
N PRO A 296 3.31 16.95 -2.63
CA PRO A 296 3.92 18.27 -2.51
C PRO A 296 5.45 18.20 -2.48
N ASN A 297 6.10 19.22 -3.04
CA ASN A 297 7.57 19.32 -3.11
C ASN A 297 8.22 18.10 -3.77
N SER A 298 7.61 17.57 -4.84
CA SER A 298 8.25 16.56 -5.67
C SER A 298 8.10 16.91 -7.15
N ILE A 299 9.06 16.45 -7.95
CA ILE A 299 9.05 16.55 -9.41
C ILE A 299 9.24 15.17 -10.02
N ARG A 300 8.73 14.99 -11.23
CA ARG A 300 8.79 13.75 -11.99
C ARG A 300 9.46 13.97 -13.33
N PHE A 301 10.32 13.03 -13.72
CA PHE A 301 10.85 12.88 -15.07
C PHE A 301 10.45 11.52 -15.64
N THR A 302 10.26 11.45 -16.96
CA THR A 302 10.00 10.19 -17.67
C THR A 302 11.06 10.00 -18.73
N LEU A 303 11.91 8.97 -18.57
CA LEU A 303 13.11 8.79 -19.36
C LEU A 303 13.10 7.45 -20.09
N PRO A 304 13.09 7.43 -21.44
CA PRO A 304 13.37 6.21 -22.18
C PRO A 304 14.86 5.88 -22.09
N VAL A 305 15.18 4.64 -21.73
CA VAL A 305 16.53 4.09 -21.60
C VAL A 305 16.62 2.83 -22.47
N LYS A 306 17.55 2.83 -23.43
CA LYS A 306 17.69 1.75 -24.40
C LYS A 306 18.15 0.45 -23.74
N ALA A 307 17.81 -0.68 -24.35
CA ALA A 307 18.31 -1.99 -23.93
C ALA A 307 19.84 -1.99 -23.81
N GLY A 308 20.38 -2.59 -22.74
CA GLY A 308 21.82 -2.66 -22.49
C GLY A 308 22.54 -1.31 -22.30
N SER A 309 21.82 -0.19 -22.11
CA SER A 309 22.41 1.15 -22.06
C SER A 309 22.17 1.85 -20.72
N SER A 310 22.83 3.00 -20.53
CA SER A 310 22.52 3.93 -19.45
C SER A 310 22.03 5.27 -20.00
N LYS A 311 21.29 6.02 -19.18
CA LYS A 311 20.89 7.40 -19.47
C LYS A 311 21.10 8.28 -18.26
N THR A 312 21.61 9.48 -18.47
CA THR A 312 21.86 10.46 -17.42
C THR A 312 20.87 11.62 -17.51
N LEU A 313 20.32 12.00 -16.37
CA LEU A 313 19.51 13.18 -16.14
C LEU A 313 20.31 14.14 -15.24
N THR A 314 20.41 15.40 -15.62
CA THR A 314 20.98 16.44 -14.78
C THR A 314 19.95 17.53 -14.55
N TYR A 315 19.79 17.98 -13.30
CA TYR A 315 18.95 19.15 -13.02
C TYR A 315 19.53 19.99 -11.88
N THR A 316 19.22 21.28 -11.91
CA THR A 316 19.60 22.26 -10.89
C THR A 316 18.34 22.84 -10.27
N VAL A 317 18.27 22.80 -8.94
CA VAL A 317 17.17 23.37 -8.16
C VAL A 317 17.69 24.49 -7.27
N ARG A 318 16.93 25.58 -7.18
CA ARG A 318 17.09 26.65 -6.22
C ARG A 318 16.01 26.54 -5.16
N TYR A 319 16.40 26.61 -3.90
CA TYR A 319 15.51 26.71 -2.74
C TYR A 319 15.57 28.11 -2.15
N THR A 320 14.43 28.60 -1.67
CA THR A 320 14.33 29.85 -0.91
C THR A 320 13.44 29.69 0.32
N TRP A 321 13.72 30.46 1.37
CA TRP A 321 12.95 30.50 2.62
C TRP A 321 13.14 31.81 3.38
#